data_AF-A0AAW0K740-F1
#
_entry.id   AF-A0AAW0K740-F1
#
_cell.length_a   1.000
_cell.length_b   1.000
_cell.length_c   1.000
_cell.angle_alpha   90.00
_cell.angle_beta   90.00
_cell.angle_gamma   90.00
#
_symmetry.space_group_name_H-M   'P 1'
#
loop_
_entity.id
_entity.type
_entity.pdbx_description
1 polymer ?
#
loop_
_entity_poly.entity_id
_entity_poly.type
_entity_poly.pdbx_seq_one_letter_code
_entity_poly.pdbx_strand_id
1 'polypeptide(L)'
;INNEINDLELQSIPLQERRQALKKLEQDEMRAERMLSLYASVTNIIPNLDDQSKISGHIVDREKKVVERFEFDLTKIDPVDACNGIWKMISS
;
A
#
# COMPACT_ATOMS: atom_id res chain seq x y z
N ILE A 1 -16.64 -46.60 11.86
CA ILE A 1 -17.09 -46.07 10.55
C ILE A 1 -17.88 -44.76 10.68
N ASN A 2 -19.14 -44.72 11.17
CA ASN A 2 -19.92 -43.46 11.16
C ASN A 2 -19.34 -42.34 12.05
N ASN A 3 -18.79 -42.67 13.22
CA ASN A 3 -18.23 -41.67 14.14
C ASN A 3 -16.89 -41.08 13.65
N GLU A 4 -16.04 -41.90 13.01
CA GLU A 4 -14.77 -41.45 12.45
C GLU A 4 -14.98 -40.51 11.26
N ILE A 5 -16.01 -40.76 10.44
CA ILE A 5 -16.39 -39.86 9.33
C ILE A 5 -16.87 -38.52 9.89
N ASN A 6 -17.68 -38.53 10.95
CA ASN A 6 -18.21 -37.33 11.58
C ASN A 6 -17.09 -36.47 12.24
N ASP A 7 -16.11 -37.11 12.87
CA ASP A 7 -14.94 -36.43 13.45
C ASP A 7 -14.04 -35.80 12.37
N LEU A 8 -13.87 -36.46 11.22
CA LEU A 8 -13.11 -35.93 10.10
C LEU A 8 -13.81 -34.73 9.43
N GLU A 9 -15.14 -34.76 9.33
CA GLU A 9 -15.94 -33.62 8.84
C GLU A 9 -15.83 -32.42 9.80
N LEU A 10 -15.89 -32.64 11.11
CA LEU A 10 -15.67 -31.60 12.12
C LEU A 10 -14.27 -30.97 12.04
N GLN A 11 -13.23 -31.78 11.80
CA GLN A 11 -11.86 -31.28 11.59
C GLN A 11 -11.67 -30.51 10.28
N SER A 12 -12.54 -30.73 9.29
CA SER A 12 -12.48 -30.05 8.00
C SER A 12 -12.92 -28.58 8.07
N ILE A 13 -13.78 -28.23 9.04
CA ILE A 13 -14.33 -26.88 9.20
C ILE A 13 -13.22 -25.86 9.54
N PRO A 14 -12.36 -26.07 10.56
CA PRO A 14 -11.23 -25.16 10.84
C PRO A 14 -10.25 -25.01 9.67
N LEU A 15 -10.04 -26.08 8.90
CA LEU A 15 -9.18 -26.06 7.72
C LEU A 15 -9.78 -25.22 6.59
N GLN A 16 -11.09 -25.31 6.41
CA GLN A 16 -11.82 -24.51 5.43
C GLN A 16 -11.84 -23.03 5.80
N GLU A 17 -12.07 -22.70 7.07
CA GLU A 17 -12.01 -21.32 7.58
C GLU A 17 -10.62 -20.72 7.38
N ARG A 18 -9.56 -21.47 7.72
CA ARG A 18 -8.18 -21.03 7.48
C ARG A 18 -7.89 -20.78 6.00
N ARG A 19 -8.39 -21.65 5.11
CA ARG A 19 -8.26 -21.45 3.65
C ARG A 19 -8.97 -20.19 3.17
N GLN A 20 -10.15 -19.90 3.70
CA GLN A 20 -10.89 -18.68 3.36
C GLN A 20 -10.18 -17.43 3.87
N ALA A 21 -9.63 -17.46 5.09
CA ALA A 21 -8.85 -16.35 5.65
C ALA A 21 -7.62 -16.04 4.79
N LEU A 22 -6.89 -17.07 4.34
CA LEU A 22 -5.74 -16.90 3.44
C LEU A 22 -6.15 -16.29 2.09
N LYS A 23 -7.24 -16.77 1.48
CA LYS A 23 -7.77 -16.19 0.23
C LYS A 23 -8.14 -14.71 0.40
N LYS A 24 -8.72 -14.35 1.55
CA LYS A 24 -9.06 -12.96 1.83
C LYS A 24 -7.81 -12.10 1.98
N LEU A 25 -6.79 -12.59 2.69
CA LEU A 25 -5.51 -11.89 2.86
C LEU A 25 -4.85 -11.62 1.49
N GLU A 26 -4.80 -12.63 0.63
CA GLU A 26 -4.25 -12.49 -0.73
C GLU A 26 -5.04 -11.48 -1.58
N GLN A 27 -6.37 -11.46 -1.46
CA GLN A 27 -7.21 -10.47 -2.13
C GLN A 27 -6.97 -9.05 -1.62
N ASP A 28 -6.79 -8.87 -0.31
CA ASP A 28 -6.53 -7.58 0.30
C ASP A 28 -5.12 -7.07 -0.07
N GLU A 29 -4.13 -7.95 -0.15
CA GLU A 29 -2.77 -7.63 -0.64
C GLU A 29 -2.79 -7.19 -2.10
N MET A 30 -3.42 -7.96 -2.99
CA MET A 30 -3.59 -7.57 -4.39
C MET A 30 -4.34 -6.22 -4.54
N ARG A 31 -5.31 -5.95 -3.67
CA ARG A 31 -6.03 -4.67 -3.67
C ARG A 31 -5.09 -3.52 -3.28
N ALA A 32 -4.28 -3.71 -2.24
CA ALA A 32 -3.32 -2.71 -1.79
C ALA A 32 -2.28 -2.41 -2.90
N GLU A 33 -1.73 -3.43 -3.55
CA GLU A 33 -0.78 -3.26 -4.66
C GLU A 33 -1.39 -2.49 -5.85
N ARG A 34 -2.63 -2.80 -6.22
CA ARG A 34 -3.34 -2.07 -7.30
C ARG A 34 -3.57 -0.62 -6.94
N MET A 35 -3.91 -0.34 -5.68
CA MET A 35 -4.11 1.03 -5.19
C MET A 35 -2.80 1.83 -5.23
N LEU A 36 -1.69 1.23 -4.79
CA LEU A 36 -0.36 1.86 -4.88
C LEU A 36 0.06 2.10 -6.33
N SER A 37 -0.20 1.13 -7.22
CA SER A 37 0.07 1.25 -8.66
C SER A 37 -0.72 2.40 -9.28
N LEU A 38 -2.00 2.55 -8.90
CA LEU A 38 -2.83 3.67 -9.32
C LEU A 38 -2.23 5.01 -8.88
N TYR A 39 -1.87 5.15 -7.61
CA TYR A 39 -1.27 6.38 -7.09
C TYR A 39 0.05 6.72 -7.79
N ALA A 40 0.92 5.73 -8.01
CA ALA A 40 2.17 5.92 -8.73
C ALA A 40 1.93 6.34 -10.20
N SER A 41 0.88 5.83 -10.85
CA SER A 41 0.56 6.20 -12.24
C SER A 41 0.12 7.66 -12.42
N VAL A 42 -0.43 8.27 -11.36
CA VAL A 42 -0.91 9.66 -11.39
C VAL A 42 0.16 10.63 -10.90
N THR A 43 0.90 10.24 -9.87
CA THR A 43 1.83 11.15 -9.16
C THR A 43 3.27 11.01 -9.61
N ASN A 44 3.63 9.87 -10.21
CA ASN A 44 5.01 9.44 -10.45
C ASN A 44 5.91 9.49 -9.20
N ILE A 45 5.31 9.34 -8.01
CA ILE A 45 6.04 9.38 -6.74
C ILE A 45 6.41 7.98 -6.27
N ILE A 46 7.63 7.85 -5.77
CA ILE A 46 8.09 6.74 -4.93
C ILE A 46 8.21 7.28 -3.50
N PRO A 47 7.30 6.90 -2.58
CA PRO A 47 7.36 7.38 -1.21
C PRO A 47 8.50 6.67 -0.44
N ASN A 48 9.12 7.38 0.49
CA ASN A 48 10.01 6.78 1.49
C ASN A 48 9.16 6.27 2.66
N LEU A 49 9.30 4.98 2.98
CA LEU A 49 8.53 4.31 4.04
C LEU A 49 9.35 4.07 5.32
N ASP A 50 10.64 4.41 5.32
CA ASP A 50 11.55 4.11 6.43
C ASP A 50 11.34 5.04 7.64
N ASP A 51 10.90 6.27 7.41
CA ASP A 51 10.71 7.30 8.43
C ASP A 51 9.27 7.82 8.43
N GLN A 52 8.52 7.48 9.48
CA GLN A 52 7.11 7.88 9.65
C GLN A 52 6.95 9.29 10.23
N SER A 53 8.03 9.94 10.69
CA SER A 53 7.96 11.28 11.29
C SER A 53 7.82 12.39 10.25
N LYS A 54 8.06 12.08 8.98
CA LYS A 54 8.10 13.04 7.86
C LYS A 54 7.47 12.45 6.61
N ILE A 55 7.01 13.33 5.73
CA ILE A 55 6.56 12.93 4.38
C ILE A 55 7.74 13.16 3.44
N SER A 56 8.33 12.08 2.91
CA SER A 56 9.48 12.18 2.02
C SER A 56 9.41 11.16 0.88
N GLY A 57 10.16 11.40 -0.18
CA GLY A 57 10.20 10.53 -1.34
C GLY A 57 10.84 11.17 -2.56
N HIS A 58 10.58 10.56 -3.71
CA HIS A 58 11.14 10.94 -5.00
C HIS A 58 10.03 11.07 -6.04
N ILE A 59 10.06 12.12 -6.84
CA ILE A 59 9.25 12.26 -8.06
C ILE A 59 10.12 11.80 -9.24
N VAL A 60 9.60 10.86 -10.03
CA VAL A 60 10.32 10.25 -11.15
C VAL A 60 9.75 10.76 -12.47
N ASP A 61 10.51 11.58 -13.19
CA ASP A 61 10.19 11.97 -14.56
C ASP A 61 10.90 11.03 -15.53
N ARG A 62 10.14 10.13 -16.16
CA ARG A 62 10.67 9.13 -17.10
C ARG A 62 11.15 9.75 -18.41
N GLU A 63 10.54 10.86 -18.85
CA GLU A 63 10.86 11.51 -20.11
C GLU A 63 12.13 12.34 -19.96
N LYS A 64 12.22 13.11 -18.88
CA LYS A 64 13.38 13.95 -18.57
C LYS A 64 14.52 13.16 -17.92
N LYS A 65 14.27 11.92 -17.50
CA LYS A 65 15.20 11.08 -16.70
C LYS A 65 15.68 11.77 -15.43
N VAL A 66 14.78 12.55 -14.81
CA VAL A 66 15.07 13.31 -13.58
C VAL A 66 14.40 12.64 -12.40
N VAL A 67 15.11 12.62 -11.26
CA VAL A 67 14.59 12.19 -9.97
C VAL A 67 14.70 13.37 -9.02
N GLU A 68 13.58 13.99 -8.68
CA GLU A 68 13.53 15.09 -7.72
C GLU A 68 13.17 14.54 -6.33
N ARG A 69 13.89 14.99 -5.30
CA ARG A 69 13.68 14.56 -3.92
C ARG A 69 12.85 15.59 -3.17
N PHE A 70 11.91 15.13 -2.35
CA PHE A 70 11.16 16.00 -1.45
C PHE A 70 11.16 15.45 -0.02
N GLU A 71 11.05 16.35 0.95
CA GLU A 71 10.93 16.05 2.37
C GLU A 71 10.16 17.17 3.07
N PHE A 72 9.10 16.80 3.80
CA PHE A 72 8.26 17.69 4.58
C PHE A 72 8.22 17.21 6.02
N ASP A 73 8.64 18.08 6.93
CA ASP A 73 8.57 17.86 8.37
C ASP A 73 7.18 18.27 8.87
N LEU A 74 6.38 17.28 9.26
CA LEU A 74 5.00 17.49 9.73
C LEU A 74 4.93 18.17 11.10
N THR A 75 6.05 18.34 11.81
CA THR A 75 6.10 19.17 13.02
C THR A 75 6.16 20.67 12.71
N LYS A 76 6.52 21.03 11.47
CA LYS A 76 6.75 22.41 11.02
C LYS A 76 5.74 22.89 9.98
N ILE A 77 5.11 21.97 9.27
CA ILE A 77 4.23 22.28 8.15
C ILE A 77 2.87 21.61 8.32
N ASP A 78 1.80 22.32 7.96
CA ASP A 78 0.46 21.76 7.96
C ASP A 78 0.34 20.67 6.87
N PRO A 79 -0.32 19.54 7.13
CA PRO A 79 -0.49 18.47 6.15
C PRO A 79 -1.11 18.93 4.81
N VAL A 80 -2.02 19.92 4.82
CA VAL A 80 -2.64 20.47 3.61
C VAL A 80 -1.61 21.26 2.80
N ASP A 81 -0.76 22.04 3.46
CA ASP A 81 0.30 22.79 2.80
C ASP A 81 1.37 21.86 2.20
N ALA A 82 1.72 20.77 2.91
CA ALA A 82 2.58 19.72 2.37
C ALA A 82 1.96 19.10 1.09
N CYS A 83 0.67 18.73 1.14
CA CYS A 83 -0.04 18.18 -0.02
C CYS A 83 -0.04 19.15 -1.20
N ASN A 84 -0.34 20.43 -0.97
CA ASN A 84 -0.34 21.45 -2.01
C ASN A 84 1.05 21.66 -2.61
N GLY A 85 2.10 21.60 -1.77
CA GLY A 85 3.49 21.65 -2.22
C GLY A 85 3.84 20.49 -3.14
N ILE A 86 3.50 19.26 -2.75
CA ILE A 86 3.71 18.06 -3.55
C ILE A 86 2.96 18.15 -4.89
N TRP A 87 1.69 18.55 -4.88
CA TRP A 87 0.91 18.69 -6.11
C TRP A 87 1.50 19.72 -7.07
N LYS A 88 2.02 20.84 -6.56
CA LYS A 88 2.72 21.84 -7.40
C LYS A 88 3.96 21.24 -8.07
N MET A 89 4.75 20.44 -7.34
CA MET A 89 5.92 19.75 -7.90
C MET A 89 5.54 18.77 -9.00
N ILE A 90 4.48 17.97 -8.81
CA ILE A 90 3.99 17.02 -9.82
C ILE A 90 3.49 17.75 -11.09
N SER A 91 2.89 18.93 -10.93
CA SER A 91 2.32 19.70 -12.05
C SER A 91 3.32 20.58 -12.81
N SER A 92 4.59 20.59 -12.41
CA SER A 92 5.65 21.44 -12.99
C SER A 92 6.36 20.76 -14.16
#